data_AF-A0AAD3DF06-F1
#
_entry.id   AF-A0AAD3DF06-F1
#
_cell.length_a   1.000
_cell.length_b   1.000
_cell.length_c   1.000
_cell.angle_alpha   90.00
_cell.angle_beta   90.00
_cell.angle_gamma   90.00
#
_symmetry.space_group_name_H-M   'P 1'
#
loop_
_entity.id
_entity.type
_entity.pdbx_description
1 polymer ?
#
loop_
_entity_poly.entity_id
_entity_poly.type
_entity_poly.pdbx_seq_one_letter_code
_entity_poly.pdbx_strand_id
1 'polypeptide(L)'
;RVAVVVTVSPQSRAALAAYFGLSPATCLARLAGWFKWLGVRAVWDLGTARDCVLLEEAAEFVERYRATQAGGAGSSGDAAGSAAGAAASGPLPVMASSCPGWVCYAEKTHGSRVLPHLSSTRSPQGAMGGLVKSLVANAWGVTPGSLYHVTVMPCYDKKLEASRDELTTTVTTVGAVGSSVGAATDDDSMVVDGGDGQQGAAKIPEVDCCLTTGEVLQLLQQRPPPCCDTQAATDTSSSNNSIIGASGSSSSSTNGTGALLLAHPAAPAAAPDPLLPGLGPDAQLYGLQYGSSSGGYADFVFRVAARELCGLEVPPGALPWRTLRNADFQELSLDLTTGASSSSSLSSAANSSTSGQATQGSLRFARVYGFRNIQTLLRQIKMGRCSYHYVEVMACPSGCLNGGGQVKPGPGVTPQQLIEQLEAVYAHSDVAARSPADNPAVVALYGNWLGGRPGSPAARQLLHTTFREREKTVTAATVANW
;
A
#
# COMPACT_ATOMS: atom_id res chain seq x y z
N ARG A 1 14.67 21.23 -16.70
CA ARG A 1 15.11 20.72 -15.36
C ARG A 1 14.13 19.62 -14.97
N VAL A 2 14.63 18.49 -14.45
CA VAL A 2 13.77 17.41 -13.95
C VAL A 2 13.18 17.81 -12.60
N ALA A 3 11.87 17.65 -12.42
CA ALA A 3 11.21 17.87 -11.14
C ALA A 3 11.20 16.57 -10.34
N VAL A 4 11.78 16.55 -9.13
CA VAL A 4 11.83 15.35 -8.29
C VAL A 4 10.70 15.37 -7.27
N VAL A 5 9.95 14.28 -7.17
CA VAL A 5 8.92 14.02 -6.15
C VAL A 5 9.36 12.86 -5.30
N VAL A 6 9.23 12.96 -3.97
CA VAL A 6 9.42 11.84 -3.05
C VAL A 6 8.10 11.50 -2.37
N THR A 7 7.72 10.23 -2.34
CA THR A 7 6.58 9.76 -1.52
C THR A 7 7.02 8.77 -0.47
N VAL A 8 6.59 8.96 0.77
CA VAL A 8 7.07 8.19 1.93
C VAL A 8 5.96 7.28 2.44
N SER A 9 6.23 5.98 2.53
CA SER A 9 5.25 5.04 3.08
C SER A 9 5.04 5.25 4.60
N PRO A 10 3.81 5.02 5.12
CA PRO A 10 3.53 5.09 6.54
C PRO A 10 4.45 4.19 7.39
N GLN A 11 4.84 3.02 6.87
CA GLN A 11 5.73 2.08 7.55
C GLN A 11 7.18 2.60 7.62
N SER A 12 7.71 3.14 6.52
CA SER A 12 9.04 3.76 6.53
C SER A 12 9.07 4.99 7.43
N ARG A 13 8.02 5.81 7.41
CA ARG A 13 7.84 6.95 8.32
C ARG A 13 7.84 6.51 9.78
N ALA A 14 7.06 5.48 10.14
CA ALA A 14 7.03 4.95 11.50
C ALA A 14 8.39 4.39 11.95
N ALA A 15 9.10 3.67 11.07
CA ALA A 15 10.43 3.14 11.36
C ALA A 15 11.49 4.23 11.59
N LEU A 16 11.51 5.26 10.74
CA LEU A 16 12.41 6.40 10.92
C LEU A 16 12.02 7.23 12.15
N ALA A 17 10.73 7.41 12.40
CA ALA A 17 10.22 8.10 13.58
C ALA A 17 10.68 7.39 14.87
N ALA A 18 10.52 6.06 14.95
CA ALA A 18 11.00 5.26 16.06
C ALA A 18 12.53 5.38 16.23
N TYR A 19 13.28 5.30 15.13
CA TYR A 19 14.75 5.40 15.16
C TYR A 19 15.24 6.73 15.72
N PHE A 20 14.60 7.85 15.35
CA PHE A 20 14.99 9.18 15.78
C PHE A 20 14.26 9.67 17.05
N GLY A 21 13.40 8.85 17.66
CA GLY A 21 12.61 9.26 18.83
C GLY A 21 11.61 10.39 18.53
N LEU A 22 11.04 10.38 17.33
CA LEU A 22 10.11 11.39 16.84
C LEU A 22 8.68 10.84 16.74
N SER A 23 7.71 11.75 16.70
CA SER A 23 6.36 11.41 16.25
C SER A 23 6.33 11.22 14.72
N PRO A 24 5.41 10.40 14.16
CA PRO A 24 5.27 10.24 12.71
C PRO A 24 5.12 11.55 11.92
N ALA A 25 4.31 12.50 12.40
CA ALA A 25 4.12 13.80 11.75
C ALA A 25 5.40 14.62 11.74
N THR A 26 6.08 14.67 12.88
CA THR A 26 7.37 15.38 13.00
C THR A 26 8.42 14.73 12.10
N CYS A 27 8.48 13.41 12.06
CA CYS A 27 9.41 12.68 11.20
C CYS A 27 9.20 13.01 9.73
N LEU A 28 7.95 12.98 9.23
CA LEU A 28 7.67 13.33 7.84
C LEU A 28 8.03 14.80 7.53
N ALA A 29 7.71 15.74 8.42
CA ALA A 29 8.03 17.15 8.23
C ALA A 29 9.55 17.40 8.14
N ARG A 30 10.35 16.70 8.97
CA ARG A 30 11.81 16.79 8.96
C ARG A 30 12.43 16.10 7.74
N LEU A 31 11.90 14.93 7.34
CA LEU A 31 12.28 14.27 6.09
C LEU A 31 11.99 15.16 4.89
N ALA A 32 10.82 15.83 4.87
CA ALA A 32 10.46 16.76 3.83
C ALA A 32 11.42 17.94 3.74
N GLY A 33 11.81 18.52 4.88
CA GLY A 33 12.84 19.57 4.93
C GLY A 33 14.19 19.11 4.38
N TRP A 34 14.65 17.93 4.77
CA TRP A 34 15.92 17.36 4.29
C TRP A 34 15.91 17.06 2.79
N PHE A 35 14.88 16.39 2.28
CA PHE A 35 14.74 16.12 0.85
C PHE A 35 14.64 17.42 0.02
N LYS A 36 13.89 18.42 0.49
CA LYS A 36 13.81 19.73 -0.18
C LYS A 36 15.16 20.44 -0.21
N TRP A 37 15.96 20.33 0.85
CA TRP A 37 17.34 20.81 0.86
C TRP A 37 18.22 20.12 -0.18
N LEU A 38 18.01 18.82 -0.43
CA LEU A 38 18.67 18.08 -1.52
C LEU A 38 18.18 18.47 -2.93
N GLY A 39 17.18 19.36 -3.04
CA GLY A 39 16.61 19.82 -4.30
C GLY A 39 15.35 19.08 -4.75
N VAL A 40 14.75 18.25 -3.89
CA VAL A 40 13.44 17.63 -4.16
C VAL A 40 12.36 18.71 -4.16
N ARG A 41 11.47 18.67 -5.16
CA ARG A 41 10.41 19.68 -5.32
C ARG A 41 9.26 19.46 -4.33
N ALA A 42 8.79 18.22 -4.21
CA ALA A 42 7.68 17.86 -3.34
C ALA A 42 7.94 16.56 -2.57
N VAL A 43 7.44 16.49 -1.35
CA VAL A 43 7.53 15.31 -0.47
C VAL A 43 6.16 15.06 0.12
N TRP A 44 5.62 13.86 -0.08
CA TRP A 44 4.26 13.52 0.33
C TRP A 44 4.19 12.20 1.09
N ASP A 45 3.12 12.05 1.87
CA ASP A 45 2.76 10.77 2.48
C ASP A 45 2.07 9.87 1.46
N LEU A 46 2.42 8.57 1.45
CA LEU A 46 1.78 7.60 0.57
C LEU A 46 0.36 7.22 1.03
N GLY A 47 -0.06 7.63 2.23
CA GLY A 47 -1.34 7.29 2.84
C GLY A 47 -2.55 7.63 1.96
N THR A 48 -2.54 8.75 1.23
CA THR A 48 -3.63 9.11 0.32
C THR A 48 -3.81 8.08 -0.80
N ALA A 49 -2.72 7.57 -1.39
CA ALA A 49 -2.79 6.52 -2.40
C ALA A 49 -3.22 5.18 -1.80
N ARG A 50 -2.77 4.86 -0.57
CA ARG A 50 -3.27 3.69 0.18
C ARG A 50 -4.78 3.76 0.36
N ASP A 51 -5.31 4.90 0.77
CA ASP A 51 -6.74 5.07 1.01
C ASP A 51 -7.57 4.92 -0.29
N CYS A 52 -7.06 5.42 -1.43
CA CYS A 52 -7.68 5.17 -2.74
C CYS A 52 -7.72 3.67 -3.07
N VAL A 53 -6.59 2.97 -2.88
CA VAL A 53 -6.48 1.53 -3.14
C VAL A 53 -7.41 0.72 -2.23
N LEU A 54 -7.54 1.09 -0.96
CA LEU A 54 -8.45 0.43 -0.02
C LEU A 54 -9.91 0.53 -0.48
N LEU A 55 -10.33 1.68 -1.01
CA LEU A 55 -11.68 1.87 -1.56
C LEU A 55 -11.91 1.02 -2.81
N GLU A 56 -10.95 0.99 -3.74
CA GLU A 56 -11.03 0.14 -4.93
C GLU A 56 -11.09 -1.35 -4.58
N GLU A 57 -10.29 -1.80 -3.61
CA GLU A 57 -10.23 -3.21 -3.25
C GLU A 57 -11.50 -3.66 -2.52
N ALA A 58 -12.09 -2.79 -1.70
CA ALA A 58 -13.38 -3.05 -1.10
C ALA A 58 -14.50 -3.14 -2.14
N ALA A 59 -14.51 -2.25 -3.13
CA ALA A 59 -15.47 -2.28 -4.22
C ALA A 59 -15.32 -3.55 -5.08
N GLU A 60 -14.09 -3.92 -5.43
CA GLU A 60 -13.79 -5.15 -6.17
C GLU A 60 -14.24 -6.39 -5.41
N PHE A 61 -13.98 -6.47 -4.10
CA PHE A 61 -14.45 -7.58 -3.27
C PHE A 61 -15.97 -7.67 -3.25
N VAL A 62 -16.67 -6.56 -3.01
CA VAL A 62 -18.14 -6.52 -2.96
C VAL A 62 -18.75 -6.93 -4.30
N GLU A 63 -18.20 -6.45 -5.42
CA GLU A 63 -18.62 -6.81 -6.79
C GLU A 63 -18.48 -8.33 -7.01
N ARG A 64 -17.30 -8.90 -6.76
CA ARG A 64 -17.03 -10.34 -6.93
C ARG A 64 -17.89 -11.21 -5.99
N TYR A 65 -18.12 -10.76 -4.76
CA TYR A 65 -18.98 -11.48 -3.81
C TYR A 65 -20.42 -11.54 -4.31
N ARG A 66 -21.01 -10.39 -4.70
CA ARG A 66 -22.38 -10.33 -5.23
C ARG A 66 -22.53 -11.17 -6.49
N ALA A 67 -21.56 -11.12 -7.41
CA ALA A 67 -21.57 -11.95 -8.63
C ALA A 67 -21.56 -13.45 -8.31
N THR A 68 -20.75 -13.88 -7.33
CA THR A 68 -20.71 -15.29 -6.89
C THR A 68 -22.04 -15.73 -6.27
N GLN A 69 -22.69 -14.89 -5.47
CA GLN A 69 -24.01 -15.20 -4.91
C GLN A 69 -25.10 -15.28 -5.98
N ALA A 70 -25.08 -14.38 -6.97
CA ALA A 70 -26.04 -14.39 -8.08
C ALA A 70 -25.89 -15.63 -8.99
N GLY A 71 -24.64 -16.05 -9.28
CA GLY A 71 -24.36 -17.26 -10.05
C GLY A 71 -24.66 -18.58 -9.33
N GLY A 72 -24.75 -18.56 -7.99
CA GLY A 72 -25.11 -19.74 -7.18
C GLY A 72 -26.62 -20.01 -7.09
N ALA A 73 -27.47 -19.08 -7.52
CA ALA A 73 -28.93 -19.19 -7.42
C ALA A 73 -29.60 -19.89 -8.63
N GLY A 74 -28.82 -20.44 -9.57
CA GLY A 74 -29.35 -21.16 -10.73
C GLY A 74 -28.31 -21.97 -11.52
N SER A 75 -28.42 -23.29 -11.41
CA SER A 75 -27.89 -24.33 -12.31
C SER A 75 -26.42 -24.76 -12.20
N SER A 76 -26.27 -26.07 -12.03
CA SER A 76 -25.25 -26.91 -12.65
C SER A 76 -25.21 -26.72 -14.17
N GLY A 77 -24.04 -26.49 -14.74
CA GLY A 77 -23.80 -26.64 -16.19
C GLY A 77 -23.01 -25.49 -16.82
N ASP A 78 -21.77 -25.81 -17.22
CA ASP A 78 -21.03 -25.26 -18.36
C ASP A 78 -20.91 -23.73 -18.50
N ALA A 79 -19.92 -23.15 -17.79
CA ALA A 79 -19.43 -21.80 -18.06
C ALA A 79 -18.46 -21.79 -19.25
N ALA A 80 -19.00 -21.80 -20.47
CA ALA A 80 -18.28 -21.46 -21.69
C ALA A 80 -19.12 -20.50 -22.54
N GLY A 81 -18.68 -19.24 -22.63
CA GLY A 81 -19.05 -18.32 -23.71
C GLY A 81 -20.15 -17.30 -23.40
N SER A 82 -19.76 -16.09 -23.02
CA SER A 82 -20.41 -14.85 -23.49
C SER A 82 -19.56 -13.64 -23.13
N ALA A 83 -18.86 -13.10 -24.12
CA ALA A 83 -18.13 -11.85 -24.05
C ALA A 83 -19.11 -10.68 -24.33
N ALA A 84 -19.61 -10.04 -23.26
CA ALA A 84 -20.23 -8.72 -23.35
C ALA A 84 -20.26 -8.05 -21.97
N GLY A 85 -19.35 -7.07 -21.76
CA GLY A 85 -19.31 -6.18 -20.60
C GLY A 85 -18.19 -6.50 -19.61
N ALA A 86 -17.09 -5.75 -19.66
CA ALA A 86 -15.93 -5.86 -18.75
C ALA A 86 -16.23 -5.38 -17.32
N ALA A 87 -17.10 -6.11 -16.61
CA ALA A 87 -17.31 -6.04 -15.16
C ALA A 87 -16.46 -7.12 -14.46
N ALA A 88 -15.99 -6.87 -13.23
CA ALA A 88 -14.87 -7.58 -12.61
C ALA A 88 -15.14 -9.10 -12.46
N SER A 89 -14.54 -9.89 -13.35
CA SER A 89 -14.80 -11.34 -13.49
C SER A 89 -13.69 -12.17 -12.82
N GLY A 90 -13.72 -12.31 -11.50
CA GLY A 90 -12.73 -13.13 -10.79
C GLY A 90 -13.33 -13.96 -9.65
N PRO A 91 -12.81 -15.18 -9.39
CA PRO A 91 -13.32 -16.07 -8.35
C PRO A 91 -13.00 -15.58 -6.93
N LEU A 92 -13.75 -16.08 -5.94
CA LEU A 92 -13.39 -16.00 -4.52
C LEU A 92 -12.45 -17.16 -4.11
N PRO A 93 -11.53 -16.95 -3.15
CA PRO A 93 -11.29 -15.71 -2.43
C PRO A 93 -10.68 -14.62 -3.30
N VAL A 94 -10.95 -13.36 -2.97
CA VAL A 94 -10.12 -12.23 -3.39
C VAL A 94 -8.89 -12.16 -2.49
N MET A 95 -7.71 -12.13 -3.07
CA MET A 95 -6.44 -12.03 -2.33
C MET A 95 -5.78 -10.69 -2.61
N ALA A 96 -5.45 -9.96 -1.56
CA ALA A 96 -4.75 -8.68 -1.67
C ALA A 96 -3.46 -8.81 -2.50
N SER A 97 -3.17 -7.80 -3.31
CA SER A 97 -2.05 -7.77 -4.26
C SER A 97 -0.98 -6.73 -3.91
N SER A 98 -1.13 -6.02 -2.79
CA SER A 98 -0.24 -4.91 -2.41
C SER A 98 1.19 -5.35 -2.04
N CYS A 99 1.39 -6.64 -1.72
CA CYS A 99 2.68 -7.23 -1.38
C CYS A 99 3.39 -7.80 -2.63
N PRO A 100 4.48 -7.16 -3.11
CA PRO A 100 5.14 -7.60 -4.34
C PRO A 100 5.84 -8.95 -4.23
N GLY A 101 6.37 -9.32 -3.06
CA GLY A 101 6.95 -10.65 -2.83
C GLY A 101 5.91 -11.78 -2.99
N TRP A 102 4.67 -11.52 -2.56
CA TRP A 102 3.54 -12.43 -2.75
C TRP A 102 3.13 -12.51 -4.23
N VAL A 103 2.93 -11.36 -4.90
CA VAL A 103 2.56 -11.32 -6.33
C VAL A 103 3.62 -12.02 -7.18
N CYS A 104 4.90 -11.73 -6.96
CA CYS A 104 6.02 -12.37 -7.67
C CYS A 104 6.01 -13.89 -7.50
N TYR A 105 5.74 -14.37 -6.28
CA TYR A 105 5.62 -15.80 -6.01
C TYR A 105 4.43 -16.43 -6.75
N ALA A 106 3.27 -15.77 -6.74
CA ALA A 106 2.06 -16.21 -7.43
C ALA A 106 2.29 -16.32 -8.96
N GLU A 107 2.86 -15.29 -9.57
CA GLU A 107 3.13 -15.22 -11.02
C GLU A 107 4.16 -16.25 -11.49
N LYS A 108 5.22 -16.48 -10.72
CA LYS A 108 6.30 -17.41 -11.10
C LYS A 108 5.98 -18.87 -10.82
N THR A 109 5.06 -19.16 -9.89
CA THR A 109 4.92 -20.51 -9.33
C THR A 109 3.51 -21.09 -9.46
N HIS A 110 2.48 -20.25 -9.50
CA HIS A 110 1.10 -20.71 -9.35
C HIS A 110 0.20 -20.43 -10.54
N GLY A 111 0.51 -19.40 -11.33
CA GLY A 111 -0.10 -19.12 -12.62
C GLY A 111 -1.63 -19.09 -12.60
N SER A 112 -2.24 -19.58 -13.68
CA SER A 112 -3.69 -19.54 -13.93
C SER A 112 -4.59 -20.06 -12.80
N ARG A 113 -4.09 -20.93 -11.89
CA ARG A 113 -4.89 -21.42 -10.76
C ARG A 113 -4.99 -20.45 -9.58
N VAL A 114 -4.15 -19.41 -9.55
CA VAL A 114 -4.04 -18.48 -8.41
C VAL A 114 -4.16 -17.03 -8.86
N LEU A 115 -3.63 -16.68 -10.04
CA LEU A 115 -3.69 -15.30 -10.55
C LEU A 115 -5.12 -14.72 -10.64
N PRO A 116 -6.16 -15.48 -11.04
CA PRO A 116 -7.54 -14.94 -11.07
C PRO A 116 -8.07 -14.51 -9.69
N HIS A 117 -7.53 -15.07 -8.62
CA HIS A 117 -7.91 -14.72 -7.24
C HIS A 117 -7.23 -13.44 -6.75
N LEU A 118 -6.19 -12.93 -7.42
CA LEU A 118 -5.56 -11.68 -7.03
C LEU A 118 -6.51 -10.49 -7.26
N SER A 119 -6.53 -9.57 -6.31
CA SER A 119 -7.15 -8.26 -6.45
C SER A 119 -6.46 -7.51 -7.58
N SER A 120 -7.25 -6.98 -8.52
CA SER A 120 -6.74 -6.20 -9.64
C SER A 120 -6.23 -4.82 -9.22
N THR A 121 -6.50 -4.39 -7.99
CA THR A 121 -5.94 -3.15 -7.45
C THR A 121 -4.41 -3.12 -7.52
N ARG A 122 -3.86 -1.95 -7.86
CA ARG A 122 -2.42 -1.68 -7.75
C ARG A 122 -2.06 -1.56 -6.28
N SER A 123 -0.78 -1.75 -5.97
CA SER A 123 -0.27 -1.38 -4.65
C SER A 123 -0.32 0.15 -4.46
N PRO A 124 -0.26 0.67 -3.22
CA PRO A 124 -0.19 2.11 -2.95
C PRO A 124 1.00 2.78 -3.67
N GLN A 125 2.10 2.07 -3.89
CA GLN A 125 3.23 2.55 -4.67
C GLN A 125 2.84 2.78 -6.14
N GLY A 126 2.25 1.76 -6.77
CA GLY A 126 1.84 1.83 -8.17
C GLY A 126 0.73 2.86 -8.40
N ALA A 127 -0.26 2.90 -7.51
CA ALA A 127 -1.32 3.91 -7.51
C ALA A 127 -0.73 5.33 -7.40
N MET A 128 0.19 5.56 -6.46
CA MET A 128 0.84 6.87 -6.33
C MET A 128 1.66 7.21 -7.58
N GLY A 129 2.35 6.25 -8.19
CA GLY A 129 3.07 6.45 -9.44
C GLY A 129 2.17 6.95 -10.57
N GLY A 130 1.02 6.29 -10.77
CA GLY A 130 0.02 6.72 -11.75
C GLY A 130 -0.54 8.11 -11.45
N LEU A 131 -0.87 8.42 -10.19
CA LEU A 131 -1.36 9.73 -9.76
C LEU A 131 -0.31 10.84 -9.99
N VAL A 132 0.94 10.60 -9.64
CA VAL A 132 2.04 11.56 -9.79
C VAL A 132 2.35 11.81 -11.27
N LYS A 133 2.54 10.75 -12.07
CA LYS A 133 2.87 10.92 -13.49
C LYS A 133 1.71 11.44 -14.35
N SER A 134 0.48 11.34 -13.86
CA SER A 134 -0.69 11.86 -14.58
C SER A 134 -1.08 13.24 -14.04
N LEU A 135 -1.52 13.32 -12.79
CA LEU A 135 -2.15 14.52 -12.22
C LEU A 135 -1.12 15.59 -11.89
N VAL A 136 -0.03 15.22 -11.22
CA VAL A 136 1.00 16.19 -10.81
C VAL A 136 1.77 16.71 -12.02
N ALA A 137 2.09 15.84 -12.98
CA ALA A 137 2.71 16.25 -14.24
C ALA A 137 1.85 17.29 -14.96
N ASN A 138 0.55 17.02 -15.11
CA ASN A 138 -0.41 17.95 -15.72
C ASN A 138 -0.51 19.26 -14.93
N ALA A 139 -0.70 19.19 -13.61
CA ALA A 139 -0.85 20.38 -12.75
C ALA A 139 0.41 21.26 -12.72
N TRP A 140 1.60 20.68 -12.90
CA TRP A 140 2.85 21.43 -12.98
C TRP A 140 3.21 21.90 -14.40
N GLY A 141 2.42 21.55 -15.41
CA GLY A 141 2.74 21.84 -16.81
C GLY A 141 4.04 21.19 -17.27
N VAL A 142 4.36 20.01 -16.72
CA VAL A 142 5.56 19.24 -17.07
C VAL A 142 5.16 17.93 -17.75
N THR A 143 6.03 17.40 -18.60
CA THR A 143 5.79 16.07 -19.19
C THR A 143 6.09 14.98 -18.16
N PRO A 144 5.44 13.81 -18.20
CA PRO A 144 5.70 12.72 -17.27
C PRO A 144 7.17 12.27 -17.25
N GLY A 145 7.85 12.33 -18.39
CA GLY A 145 9.27 11.99 -18.51
C GLY A 145 10.21 13.03 -17.90
N SER A 146 9.73 14.23 -17.60
CA SER A 146 10.47 15.29 -16.91
C SER A 146 10.17 15.37 -15.41
N LEU A 147 9.31 14.49 -14.90
CA LEU A 147 9.02 14.32 -13.48
C LEU A 147 9.66 13.01 -13.02
N TYR A 148 10.54 13.06 -12.02
CA TYR A 148 11.22 11.90 -11.44
C TYR A 148 10.61 11.57 -10.09
N HIS A 149 9.93 10.44 -10.00
CA HIS A 149 9.21 10.00 -8.81
C HIS A 149 10.02 8.96 -8.04
N VAL A 150 10.31 9.28 -6.79
CA VAL A 150 11.01 8.44 -5.82
C VAL A 150 10.04 7.98 -4.75
N THR A 151 10.05 6.71 -4.41
CA THR A 151 9.26 6.15 -3.29
C THR A 151 10.19 5.71 -2.16
N VAL A 152 9.76 5.89 -0.91
CA VAL A 152 10.45 5.36 0.29
C VAL A 152 9.60 4.25 0.90
N MET A 153 10.12 3.03 0.85
CA MET A 153 9.38 1.80 1.13
C MET A 153 10.08 0.90 2.16
N PRO A 154 9.34 0.08 2.93
CA PRO A 154 9.94 -0.83 3.91
C PRO A 154 10.48 -2.12 3.29
N CYS A 155 10.47 -2.27 1.96
CA CYS A 155 10.62 -3.56 1.28
C CYS A 155 11.53 -3.47 0.05
N TYR A 156 12.43 -4.44 -0.14
CA TYR A 156 13.25 -4.55 -1.35
C TYR A 156 12.43 -4.90 -2.60
N ASP A 157 11.42 -5.76 -2.47
CA ASP A 157 10.60 -6.22 -3.59
C ASP A 157 9.80 -5.08 -4.23
N LYS A 158 9.63 -3.93 -3.55
CA LYS A 158 9.04 -2.72 -4.14
C LYS A 158 9.89 -2.14 -5.28
N LYS A 159 11.20 -2.41 -5.31
CA LYS A 159 12.05 -2.09 -6.47
C LYS A 159 11.67 -2.93 -7.69
N LEU A 160 11.45 -4.23 -7.49
CA LEU A 160 11.00 -5.14 -8.54
C LEU A 160 9.58 -4.82 -9.00
N GLU A 161 8.73 -4.33 -8.11
CA GLU A 161 7.39 -3.83 -8.48
C GLU A 161 7.49 -2.59 -9.36
N ALA A 162 8.31 -1.60 -9.00
CA ALA A 162 8.50 -0.38 -9.77
C ALA A 162 9.05 -0.65 -11.18
N SER A 163 9.84 -1.72 -11.35
CA SER A 163 10.42 -2.10 -12.65
C SER A 163 9.46 -2.90 -13.55
N ARG A 164 8.18 -3.00 -13.22
CA ARG A 164 7.21 -3.76 -14.02
C ARG A 164 6.73 -2.94 -15.21
N ASP A 165 6.69 -3.58 -16.39
CA ASP A 165 6.15 -2.96 -17.62
C ASP A 165 4.71 -2.45 -17.47
N GLU A 166 3.93 -3.09 -16.59
CA GLU A 166 2.54 -2.71 -16.31
C GLU A 166 2.42 -1.40 -15.51
N LEU A 167 3.50 -0.93 -14.88
CA LEU A 167 3.58 0.34 -14.13
C LEU A 167 4.35 1.40 -14.95
N THR A 168 3.94 1.56 -16.20
CA THR A 168 4.46 2.57 -17.11
C THR A 168 3.33 3.38 -17.72
N THR A 169 3.60 4.65 -18.01
CA THR A 169 2.69 5.56 -18.71
C THR A 169 3.28 5.98 -20.07
N THR A 170 2.46 6.57 -20.92
CA THR A 170 2.90 7.18 -22.19
C THR A 170 2.53 8.66 -22.22
N VAL A 171 3.22 9.46 -23.04
CA VAL A 171 2.95 10.90 -23.16
C VAL A 171 1.49 11.19 -23.54
N THR A 172 0.87 10.31 -24.34
CA THR A 172 -0.50 10.45 -24.85
C THR A 172 -1.57 10.15 -23.78
N THR A 173 -1.27 9.30 -22.79
CA THR A 173 -2.24 8.85 -21.77
C THR A 173 -2.71 10.00 -20.85
N VAL A 174 -1.91 11.06 -20.68
CA VAL A 174 -2.17 12.14 -19.72
C VAL A 174 -3.28 13.10 -20.18
N GLY A 175 -3.49 13.26 -21.50
CA GLY A 175 -4.51 14.17 -22.02
C GLY A 175 -5.96 13.70 -21.85
N ALA A 176 -6.16 12.39 -21.74
CA ALA A 176 -7.50 11.78 -21.72
C ALA A 176 -8.18 11.84 -20.34
N VAL A 177 -7.42 11.86 -19.24
CA VAL A 177 -7.99 11.87 -17.88
C VAL A 177 -8.45 13.27 -17.44
N GLY A 178 -7.99 14.33 -18.12
CA GLY A 178 -8.38 15.72 -17.85
C GLY A 178 -9.42 16.31 -18.82
N SER A 179 -9.74 15.64 -19.92
CA SER A 179 -10.59 16.17 -21.00
C SER A 179 -11.85 15.33 -21.19
N SER A 180 -12.75 15.31 -20.20
CA SER A 180 -14.13 14.85 -20.44
C SER A 180 -15.13 15.56 -19.51
N VAL A 181 -15.23 16.87 -19.69
CA VAL A 181 -16.50 17.59 -19.51
C VAL A 181 -16.74 18.36 -20.81
N GLY A 182 -17.29 17.67 -21.80
CA GLY A 182 -17.60 18.24 -23.11
C GLY A 182 -18.18 17.20 -24.04
N ALA A 183 -19.49 17.33 -24.28
CA ALA A 183 -20.35 16.67 -25.28
C ALA A 183 -19.74 15.53 -26.11
N ALA A 184 -20.37 14.35 -26.00
CA ALA A 184 -20.33 13.34 -27.04
C ALA A 184 -20.86 13.94 -28.34
N THR A 185 -20.02 13.99 -29.37
CA THR A 185 -20.47 14.00 -30.76
C THR A 185 -19.98 12.70 -31.37
N ASP A 186 -20.93 11.87 -31.76
CA ASP A 186 -20.71 10.72 -32.62
C ASP A 186 -20.01 11.21 -33.90
N ASP A 187 -18.77 10.77 -34.14
CA ASP A 187 -18.21 10.77 -35.48
C ASP A 187 -17.45 9.48 -35.73
N ASP A 188 -17.84 8.87 -36.84
CA ASP A 188 -17.53 7.54 -37.30
C ASP A 188 -16.23 7.61 -38.11
N SER A 189 -15.12 7.07 -37.60
CA SER A 189 -13.85 7.06 -38.35
C SER A 189 -13.31 5.64 -38.56
N MET A 190 -13.64 5.17 -39.76
CA MET A 190 -13.04 4.12 -40.60
C MET A 190 -11.69 3.53 -40.18
N VAL A 191 -11.66 2.20 -40.24
CA VAL A 191 -10.45 1.37 -40.32
C VAL A 191 -9.69 1.69 -41.61
N VAL A 192 -8.46 2.19 -41.49
CA VAL A 192 -7.50 2.24 -42.60
C VAL A 192 -6.38 1.25 -42.30
N ASP A 193 -6.33 0.21 -43.11
CA ASP A 193 -5.27 -0.80 -43.15
C ASP A 193 -4.08 -0.27 -43.98
N GLY A 194 -2.86 -0.61 -43.54
CA GLY A 194 -1.63 -0.56 -44.34
C GLY A 194 -0.63 0.57 -44.02
N GLY A 195 0.56 0.18 -43.56
CA GLY A 195 1.81 0.93 -43.76
C GLY A 195 2.76 1.01 -42.56
N ASP A 196 3.86 0.28 -42.63
CA ASP A 196 4.96 0.23 -41.65
C ASP A 196 5.41 1.61 -41.12
N GLY A 197 5.50 1.75 -39.78
CA GLY A 197 6.16 2.90 -39.18
C GLY A 197 5.67 3.41 -37.81
N GLN A 198 4.91 2.66 -37.00
CA GLN A 198 4.63 3.09 -35.63
C GLN A 198 5.89 3.00 -34.75
N GLN A 199 6.63 4.11 -34.62
CA GLN A 199 7.49 4.33 -33.47
C GLN A 199 6.62 4.26 -32.22
N GLY A 200 6.64 3.12 -31.53
CA GLY A 200 5.89 2.93 -30.29
C GLY A 200 6.24 4.04 -29.30
N ALA A 201 5.21 4.72 -28.77
CA ALA A 201 5.40 5.78 -27.78
C ALA A 201 6.29 5.27 -26.64
N ALA A 202 7.37 6.01 -26.34
CA ALA A 202 8.34 5.61 -25.32
C ALA A 202 7.63 5.42 -23.96
N LYS A 203 7.77 4.22 -23.37
CA LYS A 203 7.23 3.91 -22.04
C LYS A 203 8.01 4.68 -20.98
N ILE A 204 7.27 5.38 -20.12
CA ILE A 204 7.82 6.17 -19.02
C ILE A 204 7.49 5.45 -17.70
N PRO A 205 8.46 5.13 -16.85
CA PRO A 205 8.19 4.54 -15.54
C PRO A 205 7.29 5.44 -14.68
N GLU A 206 6.33 4.84 -13.99
CA GLU A 206 5.48 5.54 -13.01
C GLU A 206 6.21 5.82 -11.68
N VAL A 207 7.21 4.98 -11.37
CA VAL A 207 8.11 5.12 -10.23
C VAL A 207 9.52 4.94 -10.76
N ASP A 208 10.31 6.01 -10.75
CA ASP A 208 11.65 6.02 -11.32
C ASP A 208 12.70 5.43 -10.35
N CYS A 209 12.45 5.55 -9.05
CA CYS A 209 13.34 5.03 -8.02
C CYS A 209 12.55 4.59 -6.79
N CYS A 210 12.90 3.44 -6.21
CA CYS A 210 12.42 3.02 -4.91
C CYS A 210 13.61 2.91 -3.95
N LEU A 211 13.62 3.76 -2.93
CA LEU A 211 14.55 3.71 -1.81
C LEU A 211 13.93 2.91 -0.66
N THR A 212 14.72 2.07 -0.02
CA THR A 212 14.30 1.41 1.20
C THR A 212 14.44 2.33 2.42
N THR A 213 13.70 2.04 3.50
CA THR A 213 13.85 2.76 4.78
C THR A 213 15.31 2.77 5.26
N GLY A 214 16.01 1.64 5.17
CA GLY A 214 17.42 1.53 5.54
C GLY A 214 18.35 2.36 4.65
N GLU A 215 18.10 2.41 3.34
CA GLU A 215 18.86 3.25 2.41
C GLU A 215 18.67 4.75 2.68
N VAL A 216 17.44 5.18 3.01
CA VAL A 216 17.19 6.57 3.42
C VAL A 216 17.94 6.91 4.71
N LEU A 217 17.96 6.01 5.69
CA LEU A 217 18.74 6.20 6.91
C LEU A 217 20.25 6.34 6.61
N GLN A 218 20.79 5.48 5.74
CA GLN A 218 22.18 5.57 5.32
C GLN A 218 22.48 6.90 4.60
N LEU A 219 21.59 7.34 3.71
CA LEU A 219 21.74 8.62 3.01
C LEU A 219 21.71 9.82 3.97
N LEU A 220 20.84 9.80 4.98
CA LEU A 220 20.79 10.82 6.04
C LEU A 220 22.11 10.89 6.81
N GLN A 221 22.72 9.74 7.11
CA GLN A 221 24.01 9.67 7.82
C GLN A 221 25.17 10.18 6.95
N GLN A 222 25.13 9.94 5.64
CA GLN A 222 26.15 10.41 4.69
C GLN A 222 26.01 11.89 4.32
N ARG A 223 24.77 12.41 4.31
CA ARG A 223 24.46 13.80 3.94
C ARG A 223 23.54 14.42 4.99
N PRO A 224 24.07 14.74 6.18
CA PRO A 224 23.28 15.37 7.23
C PRO A 224 22.76 16.75 6.80
N PRO A 225 21.65 17.24 7.37
CA PRO A 225 21.16 18.59 7.13
C PRO A 225 22.21 19.68 7.49
N PRO A 226 22.20 20.87 6.87
CA PRO A 226 23.21 21.92 7.11
C PRO A 226 23.25 22.47 8.53
N CYS A 227 22.13 22.46 9.24
CA CYS A 227 22.03 22.92 10.63
C CYS A 227 22.78 22.01 11.63
N CYS A 228 23.38 20.92 11.14
CA CYS A 228 24.13 19.95 11.93
C CYS A 228 25.64 20.22 11.97
N ASP A 229 26.15 21.15 11.16
CA ASP A 229 27.56 21.53 11.14
C ASP A 229 27.88 22.50 12.27
N THR A 230 27.88 22.00 13.51
CA THR A 230 28.62 22.64 14.60
C THR A 230 29.87 21.84 14.89
N GLN A 231 31.02 22.48 14.62
CA GLN A 231 32.37 22.01 14.88
C GLN A 231 32.54 21.38 16.27
N ALA A 232 33.13 20.18 16.30
CA ALA A 232 34.03 19.75 17.35
C ALA A 232 35.03 18.74 16.77
N ALA A 233 36.01 19.26 16.04
CA ALA A 233 37.28 18.59 15.86
C ALA A 233 38.09 18.77 17.15
N THR A 234 38.31 17.69 17.91
CA THR A 234 39.56 17.41 18.64
C THR A 234 39.51 15.99 19.26
N ASP A 235 40.53 15.22 18.90
CA ASP A 235 41.24 14.23 19.72
C ASP A 235 40.71 12.79 19.92
N THR A 236 41.35 11.89 19.15
CA THR A 236 41.92 10.58 19.51
C THR A 236 41.18 9.56 20.40
N SER A 237 41.08 8.36 19.81
CA SER A 237 41.20 7.01 20.41
C SER A 237 39.95 6.23 20.82
N SER A 238 39.80 5.09 20.13
CA SER A 238 39.27 3.79 20.59
C SER A 238 37.86 3.66 21.16
N SER A 239 37.03 2.95 20.37
CA SER A 239 36.20 1.80 20.77
C SER A 239 35.11 1.99 21.83
N ASN A 240 33.86 1.88 21.34
CA ASN A 240 32.67 1.22 21.94
C ASN A 240 31.44 2.14 21.95
N ASN A 241 30.55 1.95 20.97
CA ASN A 241 29.21 2.56 20.96
C ASN A 241 28.18 1.54 21.50
N SER A 242 27.75 1.74 22.75
CA SER A 242 26.57 1.13 23.33
C SER A 242 25.73 2.20 24.02
N ILE A 243 24.39 2.12 23.93
CA ILE A 243 23.48 2.89 24.79
C ILE A 243 22.38 1.93 25.29
N ILE A 244 22.38 1.74 26.61
CA ILE A 244 21.29 1.26 27.50
C ILE A 244 20.72 2.55 28.15
N GLY A 245 19.48 2.73 28.60
CA GLY A 245 18.33 1.87 28.84
C GLY A 245 17.26 2.68 29.60
N ALA A 246 16.18 2.01 29.96
CA ALA A 246 14.95 2.62 30.47
C ALA A 246 15.03 3.20 31.91
N SER A 247 14.16 4.19 32.12
CA SER A 247 13.56 4.67 33.39
C SER A 247 14.44 5.35 34.45
N GLY A 248 14.11 6.61 34.76
CA GLY A 248 14.55 7.31 35.95
C GLY A 248 14.55 8.84 35.78
N SER A 249 13.68 9.52 36.50
CA SER A 249 13.62 10.98 36.62
C SER A 249 14.94 11.60 37.10
N SER A 250 15.55 12.49 36.33
CA SER A 250 16.19 13.75 36.76
C SER A 250 17.08 14.31 35.65
N SER A 251 17.18 15.63 35.62
CA SER A 251 17.99 16.45 34.71
C SER A 251 19.49 16.07 34.72
N SER A 252 20.07 15.71 33.58
CA SER A 252 21.42 16.16 33.19
C SER A 252 21.80 15.79 31.74
N SER A 253 22.39 16.78 31.08
CA SER A 253 23.26 16.81 29.89
C SER A 253 23.54 15.49 29.13
N THR A 254 22.97 15.37 27.93
CA THR A 254 23.30 14.30 26.95
C THR A 254 24.53 14.65 26.13
N ASN A 255 25.64 13.97 26.36
CA ASN A 255 26.74 13.83 25.40
C ASN A 255 26.61 12.48 24.68
N GLY A 256 26.14 12.51 23.43
CA GLY A 256 26.04 11.37 22.53
C GLY A 256 26.09 11.87 21.09
N THR A 257 27.30 11.92 20.53
CA THR A 257 27.59 12.47 19.19
C THR A 257 27.16 11.51 18.09
N GLY A 258 26.18 11.92 17.27
CA GLY A 258 25.95 11.41 15.90
C GLY A 258 24.53 10.92 15.54
N ALA A 259 23.69 10.52 16.50
CA ALA A 259 22.46 9.75 16.20
C ALA A 259 21.15 10.55 16.09
N LEU A 260 21.14 11.86 16.39
CA LEU A 260 19.89 12.62 16.57
C LEU A 260 19.78 13.85 15.64
N LEU A 261 20.27 13.73 14.41
CA LEU A 261 20.35 14.84 13.45
C LEU A 261 18.96 15.33 13.00
N LEU A 262 17.98 14.44 12.79
CA LEU A 262 16.58 14.84 12.53
C LEU A 262 15.83 15.26 13.79
N ALA A 263 16.32 14.90 14.98
CA ALA A 263 15.73 15.27 16.25
C ALA A 263 16.25 16.61 16.79
N HIS A 264 17.24 17.22 16.13
CA HIS A 264 17.75 18.52 16.52
C HIS A 264 16.66 19.61 16.36
N PRO A 265 16.41 20.46 17.38
CA PRO A 265 15.35 21.47 17.35
C PRO A 265 15.42 22.38 16.11
N ALA A 266 16.64 22.74 15.70
CA ALA A 266 16.92 23.65 14.58
C ALA A 266 16.84 23.02 13.17
N ALA A 267 16.50 21.73 13.03
CA ALA A 267 16.34 21.14 11.69
C ALA A 267 15.20 21.81 10.89
N PRO A 268 15.37 22.11 9.60
CA PRO A 268 14.31 22.79 8.85
C PRO A 268 13.05 21.91 8.74
N ALA A 269 11.88 22.46 9.09
CA ALA A 269 10.58 21.87 8.79
C ALA A 269 9.99 22.55 7.56
N ALA A 270 9.46 21.77 6.62
CA ALA A 270 8.90 22.30 5.39
C ALA A 270 7.38 22.52 5.47
N ALA A 271 6.90 23.61 4.87
CA ALA A 271 5.48 23.80 4.62
C ALA A 271 4.97 22.75 3.60
N PRO A 272 3.70 22.33 3.74
CA PRO A 272 3.09 21.36 2.83
C PRO A 272 2.89 21.84 1.38
N ASP A 273 2.91 20.90 0.42
CA ASP A 273 2.63 21.16 -1.00
C ASP A 273 1.19 20.70 -1.33
N PRO A 274 0.31 21.59 -1.84
CA PRO A 274 -1.14 21.36 -1.93
C PRO A 274 -1.60 20.40 -3.04
N LEU A 275 -0.73 19.96 -3.94
CA LEU A 275 -1.16 19.28 -5.18
C LEU A 275 -1.45 17.79 -5.05
N LEU A 276 -1.08 17.16 -3.93
CA LEU A 276 -1.67 15.91 -3.49
C LEU A 276 -2.22 16.11 -2.06
N PRO A 277 -3.55 16.09 -1.89
CA PRO A 277 -4.15 16.47 -0.62
C PRO A 277 -3.83 15.49 0.53
N GLY A 278 -3.95 16.00 1.76
CA GLY A 278 -3.35 15.44 2.99
C GLY A 278 -2.59 16.51 3.79
N LEU A 279 -2.40 17.67 3.16
CA LEU A 279 -1.87 18.86 3.81
C LEU A 279 -2.67 20.10 3.40
N GLY A 280 -3.96 20.09 3.72
CA GLY A 280 -4.74 21.32 3.81
C GLY A 280 -4.23 22.22 4.95
N PRO A 281 -4.88 23.35 5.24
CA PRO A 281 -4.48 24.27 6.31
C PRO A 281 -4.32 23.61 7.70
N ASP A 282 -4.89 22.42 7.92
CA ASP A 282 -4.73 21.64 9.17
C ASP A 282 -3.50 20.69 9.20
N ALA A 283 -2.80 20.51 8.07
CA ALA A 283 -1.55 19.75 7.91
C ALA A 283 -1.46 18.39 8.65
N GLN A 284 -2.59 17.69 8.80
CA GLN A 284 -2.68 16.48 9.61
C GLN A 284 -2.47 15.22 8.77
N LEU A 285 -1.64 14.30 9.26
CA LEU A 285 -1.50 12.98 8.68
C LEU A 285 -2.75 12.14 8.93
N TYR A 286 -3.25 11.45 7.92
CA TYR A 286 -4.37 10.52 8.07
C TYR A 286 -3.92 9.06 8.02
N GLY A 287 -4.51 8.25 8.89
CA GLY A 287 -4.20 6.83 9.03
C GLY A 287 -5.42 6.00 9.36
N LEU A 288 -5.31 4.71 9.08
CA LEU A 288 -6.31 3.72 9.46
C LEU A 288 -5.98 3.21 10.87
N GLN A 289 -6.55 3.85 11.91
CA GLN A 289 -6.19 3.60 13.31
C GLN A 289 -6.43 2.16 13.79
N TYR A 290 -7.33 1.43 13.13
CA TYR A 290 -7.71 0.07 13.53
C TYR A 290 -7.37 -1.00 12.50
N GLY A 291 -6.54 -0.65 11.51
CA GLY A 291 -6.05 -1.58 10.50
C GLY A 291 -4.76 -2.27 10.92
N SER A 292 -4.43 -3.37 10.25
CA SER A 292 -3.07 -3.93 10.34
C SER A 292 -2.00 -2.89 9.95
N SER A 293 -0.81 -2.98 10.54
CA SER A 293 0.37 -2.18 10.16
C SER A 293 0.90 -2.49 8.74
N SER A 294 0.28 -3.46 8.06
CA SER A 294 0.50 -3.82 6.65
C SER A 294 -0.43 -3.09 5.67
N GLY A 295 -1.15 -2.07 6.13
CA GLY A 295 -2.05 -1.27 5.30
C GLY A 295 -3.54 -1.46 5.61
N GLY A 296 -3.89 -2.46 6.42
CA GLY A 296 -5.23 -2.66 6.97
C GLY A 296 -6.31 -2.99 5.95
N TYR A 297 -5.96 -3.72 4.90
CA TYR A 297 -6.88 -4.11 3.84
C TYR A 297 -7.97 -5.02 4.38
N ALA A 298 -7.59 -6.08 5.11
CA ALA A 298 -8.58 -7.01 5.66
C ALA A 298 -9.59 -6.31 6.58
N ASP A 299 -9.16 -5.38 7.42
CA ASP A 299 -10.04 -4.65 8.32
C ASP A 299 -10.98 -3.71 7.56
N PHE A 300 -10.44 -2.95 6.61
CA PHE A 300 -11.22 -1.99 5.86
C PHE A 300 -12.25 -2.69 4.96
N VAL A 301 -11.80 -3.69 4.19
CA VAL A 301 -12.67 -4.47 3.30
C VAL A 301 -13.74 -5.21 4.10
N PHE A 302 -13.41 -5.75 5.28
CA PHE A 302 -14.40 -6.39 6.15
C PHE A 302 -15.49 -5.41 6.60
N ARG A 303 -15.11 -4.19 7.00
CA ARG A 303 -16.07 -3.16 7.45
C ARG A 303 -16.97 -2.69 6.31
N VAL A 304 -16.41 -2.45 5.13
CA VAL A 304 -17.21 -2.09 3.95
C VAL A 304 -18.14 -3.24 3.56
N ALA A 305 -17.64 -4.48 3.55
CA ALA A 305 -18.44 -5.65 3.25
C ALA A 305 -19.60 -5.84 4.23
N ALA A 306 -19.35 -5.74 5.55
CA ALA A 306 -20.39 -5.85 6.56
C ALA A 306 -21.50 -4.79 6.38
N ARG A 307 -21.11 -3.55 6.06
CA ARG A 307 -22.07 -2.48 5.78
C ARG A 307 -22.85 -2.72 4.49
N GLU A 308 -22.17 -3.00 3.39
CA GLU A 308 -22.78 -3.04 2.05
C GLU A 308 -23.48 -4.35 1.69
N LEU A 309 -23.09 -5.45 2.32
CA LEU A 309 -23.69 -6.77 2.09
C LEU A 309 -24.69 -7.15 3.19
N CYS A 310 -24.61 -6.53 4.36
CA CYS A 310 -25.35 -6.95 5.55
C CYS A 310 -26.09 -5.80 6.26
N GLY A 311 -25.85 -4.53 5.88
CA GLY A 311 -26.38 -3.37 6.60
C GLY A 311 -25.78 -3.19 8.00
N LEU A 312 -24.69 -3.89 8.33
CA LEU A 312 -24.08 -3.85 9.66
C LEU A 312 -22.97 -2.81 9.70
N GLU A 313 -23.21 -1.72 10.43
CA GLU A 313 -22.17 -0.75 10.77
C GLU A 313 -21.27 -1.31 11.87
N VAL A 314 -20.01 -1.57 11.52
CA VAL A 314 -19.02 -2.09 12.46
C VAL A 314 -18.33 -0.91 13.15
N PRO A 315 -18.40 -0.79 14.49
CA PRO A 315 -17.86 0.36 15.19
C PRO A 315 -16.33 0.46 15.04
N PRO A 316 -15.76 1.68 15.12
CA PRO A 316 -14.32 1.87 15.17
C PRO A 316 -13.71 1.08 16.35
N GLY A 317 -12.55 0.46 16.14
CA GLY A 317 -11.93 -0.42 17.13
C GLY A 317 -11.22 -1.63 16.51
N ALA A 318 -10.43 -2.33 17.31
CA ALA A 318 -9.82 -3.59 16.87
C ALA A 318 -10.89 -4.63 16.53
N LEU A 319 -10.74 -5.31 15.40
CA LEU A 319 -11.59 -6.44 15.04
C LEU A 319 -11.16 -7.70 15.81
N PRO A 320 -12.11 -8.59 16.16
CA PRO A 320 -11.84 -9.80 16.96
C PRO A 320 -11.23 -10.91 16.09
N TRP A 321 -10.04 -10.66 15.54
CA TRP A 321 -9.27 -11.62 14.75
C TRP A 321 -8.88 -12.83 15.61
N ARG A 322 -9.27 -14.03 15.17
CA ARG A 322 -8.89 -15.28 15.82
C ARG A 322 -7.58 -15.81 15.25
N THR A 323 -6.57 -15.90 16.09
CA THR A 323 -5.30 -16.57 15.75
C THR A 323 -5.53 -18.06 15.53
N LEU A 324 -4.98 -18.58 14.42
CA LEU A 324 -5.01 -19.99 14.09
C LEU A 324 -3.72 -20.67 14.53
N ARG A 325 -2.83 -20.96 13.58
CA ARG A 325 -1.59 -21.71 13.84
C ARG A 325 -0.54 -20.88 14.57
N ASN A 326 -0.51 -19.58 14.30
CA ASN A 326 0.44 -18.61 14.82
C ASN A 326 -0.12 -17.19 14.58
N ALA A 327 0.51 -16.17 15.17
CA ALA A 327 0.07 -14.78 15.09
C ALA A 327 -0.05 -14.25 13.64
N ASP A 328 0.68 -14.84 12.70
CA ASP A 328 0.69 -14.50 11.27
C ASP A 328 -0.37 -15.24 10.43
N PHE A 329 -1.23 -16.02 11.06
CA PHE A 329 -2.39 -16.62 10.42
C PHE A 329 -3.62 -16.40 11.30
N GLN A 330 -4.43 -15.43 10.91
CA GLN A 330 -5.64 -15.03 11.64
C GLN A 330 -6.86 -15.12 10.73
N GLU A 331 -8.03 -15.31 11.33
CA GLU A 331 -9.30 -15.28 10.61
C GLU A 331 -10.37 -14.51 11.36
N LEU A 332 -11.38 -14.07 10.61
CA LEU A 332 -12.54 -13.37 11.09
C LEU A 332 -13.75 -13.83 10.28
N SER A 333 -14.82 -14.25 10.94
CA SER A 333 -16.04 -14.66 10.27
C SER A 333 -17.24 -13.89 10.80
N LEU A 334 -18.18 -13.52 9.93
CA LEU A 334 -19.48 -12.94 10.26
C LEU A 334 -20.59 -13.81 9.66
N ASP A 335 -21.54 -14.23 10.48
CA ASP A 335 -22.75 -14.92 10.03
C ASP A 335 -23.80 -13.90 9.58
N LEU A 336 -24.38 -14.10 8.40
CA LEU A 336 -25.40 -13.20 7.81
C LEU A 336 -26.82 -13.70 8.08
N THR A 337 -26.98 -14.90 8.63
CA THR A 337 -28.29 -15.52 8.90
C THR A 337 -28.87 -15.11 10.25
N THR A 338 -28.02 -14.74 11.19
CA THR A 338 -28.42 -14.16 12.47
C THR A 338 -28.70 -12.68 12.22
N GLY A 339 -29.97 -12.30 12.07
CA GLY A 339 -30.38 -10.91 11.82
C GLY A 339 -29.79 -9.95 12.86
N ALA A 340 -28.62 -9.38 12.56
CA ALA A 340 -27.91 -8.44 13.42
C ALA A 340 -28.54 -7.05 13.24
N SER A 341 -29.82 -6.94 13.59
CA SER A 341 -30.60 -5.70 13.54
C SER A 341 -30.39 -4.82 14.79
N SER A 342 -29.42 -5.14 15.64
CA SER A 342 -29.04 -4.27 16.75
C SER A 342 -27.54 -4.39 17.04
N SER A 343 -26.93 -3.28 17.43
CA SER A 343 -25.51 -3.08 17.74
C SER A 343 -24.98 -3.91 18.92
N SER A 344 -25.63 -5.02 19.29
CA SER A 344 -25.21 -5.91 20.36
C SER A 344 -24.03 -6.77 19.90
N SER A 345 -22.82 -6.30 20.23
CA SER A 345 -21.55 -7.05 20.26
C SER A 345 -21.17 -7.72 18.93
N LEU A 346 -20.36 -7.01 18.12
CA LEU A 346 -19.63 -7.60 16.99
C LEU A 346 -18.88 -8.88 17.41
N SER A 347 -18.40 -8.96 18.66
CA SER A 347 -17.75 -10.16 19.21
C SER A 347 -18.68 -11.36 19.39
N SER A 348 -20.00 -11.16 19.50
CA SER A 348 -21.00 -12.22 19.61
C SER A 348 -21.47 -12.72 18.25
N ALA A 349 -21.51 -11.82 17.25
CA ALA A 349 -21.84 -12.16 15.86
C ALA A 349 -20.62 -12.67 15.07
N ALA A 350 -19.42 -12.16 15.39
CA ALA A 350 -18.18 -12.59 14.80
C ALA A 350 -17.69 -13.88 15.47
N ASN A 351 -17.26 -14.84 14.67
CA ASN A 351 -16.76 -16.15 15.10
C ASN A 351 -17.81 -17.12 15.70
N SER A 352 -19.11 -16.90 15.45
CA SER A 352 -20.18 -17.85 15.84
C SER A 352 -20.19 -19.15 15.02
N SER A 353 -19.53 -19.19 13.86
CA SER A 353 -19.56 -20.36 12.97
C SER A 353 -18.51 -21.43 13.34
N THR A 354 -18.95 -22.67 13.50
CA THR A 354 -18.09 -23.85 13.62
C THR A 354 -17.21 -24.02 12.37
N SER A 355 -15.94 -24.31 12.58
CA SER A 355 -14.94 -24.60 11.54
C SER A 355 -15.41 -25.74 10.63
N GLY A 356 -15.72 -25.47 9.37
CA GLY A 356 -16.04 -26.57 8.45
C GLY A 356 -16.42 -26.22 7.00
N GLN A 357 -17.29 -25.24 6.75
CA GLN A 357 -17.76 -24.94 5.39
C GLN A 357 -18.26 -23.49 5.28
N ALA A 358 -18.04 -22.85 4.13
CA ALA A 358 -18.70 -21.60 3.79
C ALA A 358 -20.19 -21.89 3.61
N THR A 359 -21.02 -21.45 4.55
CA THR A 359 -22.48 -21.49 4.41
C THR A 359 -22.92 -20.28 3.60
N GLN A 360 -23.94 -20.46 2.77
CA GLN A 360 -24.67 -19.37 2.13
C GLN A 360 -25.09 -18.38 3.22
N GLY A 361 -24.72 -17.10 3.06
CA GLY A 361 -24.93 -16.11 4.12
C GLY A 361 -23.82 -16.06 5.18
N SER A 362 -22.53 -16.16 4.81
CA SER A 362 -21.42 -15.82 5.72
C SER A 362 -20.35 -14.98 5.02
N LEU A 363 -19.63 -14.15 5.78
CA LEU A 363 -18.39 -13.49 5.37
C LEU A 363 -17.22 -14.11 6.13
N ARG A 364 -16.18 -14.57 5.43
CA ARG A 364 -15.02 -15.21 6.02
C ARG A 364 -13.76 -14.55 5.47
N PHE A 365 -12.99 -13.95 6.34
CA PHE A 365 -11.79 -13.18 6.04
C PHE A 365 -10.58 -13.82 6.71
N ALA A 366 -9.41 -13.69 6.08
CA ALA A 366 -8.16 -14.12 6.69
C ALA A 366 -7.03 -13.11 6.49
N ARG A 367 -6.09 -13.11 7.42
CA ARG A 367 -4.76 -12.51 7.27
C ARG A 367 -3.74 -13.64 7.25
N VAL A 368 -2.94 -13.69 6.19
CA VAL A 368 -1.99 -14.78 5.93
C VAL A 368 -0.63 -14.18 5.62
N TYR A 369 0.23 -14.15 6.63
CA TYR A 369 1.56 -13.57 6.55
C TYR A 369 2.64 -14.65 6.57
N GLY A 370 3.71 -14.48 5.80
CA GLY A 370 4.81 -15.42 5.70
C GLY A 370 4.57 -16.59 4.75
N PHE A 371 5.59 -16.98 3.97
CA PHE A 371 5.48 -18.01 2.94
C PHE A 371 4.97 -19.38 3.44
N ARG A 372 5.28 -19.79 4.67
CA ARG A 372 4.76 -21.04 5.24
C ARG A 372 3.23 -21.03 5.36
N ASN A 373 2.66 -19.91 5.80
CA ASN A 373 1.22 -19.75 5.89
C ASN A 373 0.60 -19.58 4.50
N ILE A 374 1.23 -18.81 3.61
CA ILE A 374 0.82 -18.66 2.19
C ILE A 374 0.72 -20.03 1.50
N GLN A 375 1.74 -20.88 1.65
CA GLN A 375 1.74 -22.23 1.06
C GLN A 375 0.59 -23.10 1.59
N THR A 376 0.19 -22.90 2.86
CA THR A 376 -0.96 -23.59 3.44
C THR A 376 -2.27 -23.12 2.80
N LEU A 377 -2.47 -21.81 2.69
CA LEU A 377 -3.63 -21.21 2.02
C LEU A 377 -3.74 -21.68 0.56
N LEU A 378 -2.64 -21.60 -0.19
CA LEU A 378 -2.62 -21.99 -1.61
C LEU A 378 -2.95 -23.46 -1.82
N ARG A 379 -2.57 -24.33 -0.88
CA ARG A 379 -2.96 -25.74 -0.91
C ARG A 379 -4.48 -25.88 -0.78
N GLN A 380 -5.11 -25.13 0.13
CA GLN A 380 -6.57 -25.13 0.28
C GLN A 380 -7.27 -24.63 -1.00
N ILE A 381 -6.78 -23.53 -1.60
CA ILE A 381 -7.33 -22.99 -2.85
C ILE A 381 -7.23 -24.01 -3.99
N LYS A 382 -6.03 -24.55 -4.22
CA LYS A 382 -5.79 -25.55 -5.30
C LYS A 382 -6.60 -26.83 -5.12
N MET A 383 -7.00 -27.17 -3.90
CA MET A 383 -7.80 -28.34 -3.58
C MET A 383 -9.31 -28.05 -3.55
N GLY A 384 -9.74 -26.80 -3.80
CA GLY A 384 -11.15 -26.41 -3.72
C GLY A 384 -11.70 -26.46 -2.29
N ARG A 385 -10.85 -26.28 -1.28
CA ARG A 385 -11.19 -26.37 0.16
C ARG A 385 -11.01 -25.05 0.91
N CYS A 386 -10.70 -23.97 0.21
CA CYS A 386 -10.61 -22.65 0.82
C CYS A 386 -12.01 -22.11 1.08
N SER A 387 -12.31 -21.79 2.34
CA SER A 387 -13.60 -21.24 2.77
C SER A 387 -13.60 -19.72 2.94
N TYR A 388 -12.46 -19.06 2.72
CA TYR A 388 -12.36 -17.61 2.82
C TYR A 388 -12.95 -16.94 1.57
N HIS A 389 -13.54 -15.77 1.76
CA HIS A 389 -14.01 -14.89 0.69
C HIS A 389 -12.98 -13.80 0.38
N TYR A 390 -12.25 -13.35 1.39
CA TYR A 390 -11.19 -12.36 1.25
C TYR A 390 -9.96 -12.75 2.07
N VAL A 391 -8.76 -12.51 1.53
CA VAL A 391 -7.51 -12.77 2.23
C VAL A 391 -6.50 -11.64 2.03
N GLU A 392 -6.03 -11.04 3.12
CA GLU A 392 -4.86 -10.15 3.11
C GLU A 392 -3.59 -11.01 3.17
N VAL A 393 -2.73 -10.90 2.17
CA VAL A 393 -1.55 -11.76 2.01
C VAL A 393 -0.26 -10.93 2.02
N MET A 394 0.67 -11.29 2.90
CA MET A 394 1.98 -10.62 3.01
C MET A 394 3.11 -11.66 3.02
N ALA A 395 4.15 -11.44 2.21
CA ALA A 395 5.30 -12.35 2.13
C ALA A 395 6.13 -12.40 3.43
N CYS A 396 6.22 -11.27 4.14
CA CYS A 396 6.95 -11.15 5.39
C CYS A 396 6.08 -11.61 6.59
N PRO A 397 6.62 -12.42 7.51
CA PRO A 397 6.05 -12.57 8.86
C PRO A 397 5.92 -11.19 9.53
N SER A 398 4.88 -10.98 10.33
CA SER A 398 4.53 -9.69 10.96
C SER A 398 4.30 -8.54 9.96
N GLY A 399 4.16 -8.84 8.67
CA GLY A 399 3.76 -7.86 7.67
C GLY A 399 4.83 -6.82 7.32
N CYS A 400 4.39 -5.64 6.90
CA CYS A 400 5.26 -4.64 6.28
C CYS A 400 6.26 -3.98 7.24
N LEU A 401 5.97 -3.93 8.55
CA LEU A 401 6.91 -3.39 9.54
C LEU A 401 8.17 -4.25 9.72
N ASN A 402 8.09 -5.53 9.35
CA ASN A 402 9.21 -6.48 9.29
C ASN A 402 9.75 -6.66 7.86
N GLY A 403 9.47 -5.71 6.97
CA GLY A 403 9.98 -5.75 5.60
C GLY A 403 11.51 -5.74 5.55
N GLY A 404 12.11 -6.47 4.60
CA GLY A 404 13.58 -6.60 4.53
C GLY A 404 14.34 -5.29 4.32
N GLY A 405 13.66 -4.24 3.82
CA GLY A 405 14.23 -2.91 3.60
C GLY A 405 14.15 -1.99 4.83
N GLN A 406 13.68 -2.49 5.97
CA GLN A 406 13.55 -1.71 7.20
C GLN A 406 14.90 -1.46 7.88
N VAL A 407 14.88 -0.53 8.84
CA VAL A 407 16.01 -0.31 9.76
C VAL A 407 16.22 -1.59 10.58
N LYS A 408 17.47 -2.02 10.71
CA LYS A 408 17.82 -3.23 11.48
C LYS A 408 17.75 -2.96 12.99
N PRO A 409 17.44 -3.97 13.82
CA PRO A 409 17.50 -3.83 15.26
C PRO A 409 18.89 -3.39 15.74
N GLY A 410 18.90 -2.49 16.73
CA GLY A 410 20.13 -2.11 17.42
C GLY A 410 20.65 -3.25 18.33
N PRO A 411 21.88 -3.12 18.86
CA PRO A 411 22.43 -4.09 19.79
C PRO A 411 21.50 -4.35 20.99
N GLY A 412 21.25 -5.63 21.29
CA GLY A 412 20.39 -6.02 22.41
C GLY A 412 18.88 -5.93 22.16
N VAL A 413 18.44 -5.46 20.98
CA VAL A 413 17.02 -5.45 20.58
C VAL A 413 16.77 -6.62 19.64
N THR A 414 15.80 -7.47 19.99
CA THR A 414 15.36 -8.55 19.11
C THR A 414 14.49 -8.01 17.97
N PRO A 415 14.41 -8.69 16.81
CA PRO A 415 13.49 -8.29 15.74
C PRO A 415 12.04 -8.13 16.20
N GLN A 416 11.57 -9.01 17.09
CA GLN A 416 10.21 -8.97 17.62
C GLN A 416 9.96 -7.71 18.46
N GLN A 417 10.89 -7.35 19.35
CA GLN A 417 10.79 -6.13 20.15
C GLN A 417 10.80 -4.88 19.28
N LEU A 418 11.60 -4.87 18.20
CA LEU A 418 11.57 -3.76 17.25
C LEU A 418 10.20 -3.64 16.60
N ILE A 419 9.61 -4.75 16.13
CA ILE A 419 8.28 -4.74 15.51
C ILE A 419 7.22 -4.17 16.46
N GLU A 420 7.21 -4.60 17.73
CA GLU A 420 6.29 -4.08 18.75
C GLU A 420 6.45 -2.56 18.96
N GLN A 421 7.68 -2.06 18.99
CA GLN A 421 7.96 -0.62 19.05
C GLN A 421 7.44 0.10 17.80
N LEU A 422 7.65 -0.47 16.62
CA LEU A 422 7.19 0.11 15.37
C LEU A 422 5.66 0.13 15.27
N GLU A 423 4.97 -0.88 15.79
CA GLU A 423 3.50 -0.91 15.85
C GLU A 423 2.96 0.22 16.73
N ALA A 424 3.57 0.46 17.89
CA ALA A 424 3.20 1.57 18.76
C ALA A 424 3.37 2.94 18.08
N VAL A 425 4.47 3.14 17.35
CA VAL A 425 4.73 4.38 16.60
C VAL A 425 3.81 4.50 15.38
N TYR A 426 3.51 3.40 14.70
CA TYR A 426 2.57 3.40 13.58
C TYR A 426 1.15 3.80 14.02
N ALA A 427 0.73 3.37 15.21
CA ALA A 427 -0.55 3.68 15.82
C ALA A 427 -0.57 5.01 16.62
N HIS A 428 0.48 5.84 16.50
CA HIS A 428 0.61 7.08 17.25
C HIS A 428 -0.51 8.09 16.92
N SER A 429 -0.96 8.86 17.92
CA SER A 429 -2.16 9.69 17.86
C SER A 429 -2.04 10.97 17.01
N ASP A 430 -0.82 11.38 16.66
CA ASP A 430 -0.57 12.49 15.73
C ASP A 430 -0.89 12.14 14.27
N VAL A 431 -1.21 10.88 14.00
CA VAL A 431 -1.83 10.41 12.76
C VAL A 431 -3.33 10.29 13.02
N ALA A 432 -4.12 11.24 12.51
CA ALA A 432 -5.56 11.24 12.66
C ALA A 432 -6.19 9.98 12.08
N ALA A 433 -6.95 9.31 12.94
CA ALA A 433 -7.85 8.24 12.55
C ALA A 433 -8.91 8.78 11.60
N ARG A 434 -9.02 8.19 10.42
CA ARG A 434 -10.05 8.56 9.45
C ARG A 434 -10.37 7.39 8.54
N SER A 435 -11.64 7.24 8.17
CA SER A 435 -12.02 6.32 7.10
C SER A 435 -11.42 6.83 5.78
N PRO A 436 -10.87 5.95 4.92
CA PRO A 436 -10.47 6.30 3.55
C PRO A 436 -11.49 7.15 2.78
N ALA A 437 -12.79 6.88 2.93
CA ALA A 437 -13.86 7.64 2.27
C ALA A 437 -14.03 9.08 2.79
N ASP A 438 -13.63 9.35 4.03
CA ASP A 438 -13.75 10.66 4.68
C ASP A 438 -12.48 11.50 4.53
N ASN A 439 -11.42 10.94 3.92
CA ASN A 439 -10.18 11.64 3.66
C ASN A 439 -10.43 12.72 2.60
N PRO A 440 -10.34 14.03 2.93
CA PRO A 440 -10.65 15.12 1.99
C PRO A 440 -9.83 15.02 0.70
N ALA A 441 -8.63 14.45 0.82
CA ALA A 441 -7.76 14.23 -0.31
C ALA A 441 -8.30 13.22 -1.31
N VAL A 442 -8.77 12.10 -0.77
CA VAL A 442 -9.35 11.02 -1.54
C VAL A 442 -10.65 11.51 -2.17
N VAL A 443 -11.50 12.23 -1.41
CA VAL A 443 -12.73 12.85 -1.93
C VAL A 443 -12.42 13.76 -3.12
N ALA A 444 -11.42 14.64 -3.01
CA ALA A 444 -11.01 15.51 -4.11
C ALA A 444 -10.46 14.70 -5.31
N LEU A 445 -9.67 13.66 -5.06
CA LEU A 445 -9.14 12.80 -6.12
C LEU A 445 -10.25 12.12 -6.92
N TYR A 446 -11.24 11.54 -6.24
CA TYR A 446 -12.39 10.93 -6.89
C TYR A 446 -13.27 11.96 -7.59
N GLY A 447 -13.62 13.06 -6.94
CA GLY A 447 -14.51 14.08 -7.49
C GLY A 447 -13.99 14.72 -8.79
N ASN A 448 -12.67 14.90 -8.89
CA ASN A 448 -12.08 15.68 -9.99
C ASN A 448 -11.39 14.81 -11.06
N TRP A 449 -10.90 13.61 -10.73
CA TRP A 449 -10.06 12.83 -11.67
C TRP A 449 -10.36 11.33 -11.73
N LEU A 450 -10.80 10.69 -10.63
CA LEU A 450 -11.06 9.25 -10.60
C LEU A 450 -12.54 8.90 -10.85
N GLY A 451 -13.30 9.79 -11.49
CA GLY A 451 -14.67 9.49 -11.96
C GLY A 451 -15.71 9.34 -10.85
N GLY A 452 -15.52 9.99 -9.70
CA GLY A 452 -16.50 10.17 -8.64
C GLY A 452 -16.78 8.96 -7.74
N ARG A 453 -16.35 7.76 -8.11
CA ARG A 453 -16.58 6.53 -7.32
C ARG A 453 -15.53 5.44 -7.58
N PRO A 454 -15.33 4.52 -6.62
CA PRO A 454 -14.55 3.31 -6.85
C PRO A 454 -15.10 2.47 -8.01
N GLY A 455 -14.22 1.82 -8.76
CA GLY A 455 -14.54 1.00 -9.92
C GLY A 455 -14.95 1.78 -11.17
N SER A 456 -14.86 3.11 -11.17
CA SER A 456 -15.08 3.92 -12.37
C SER A 456 -14.04 3.59 -13.47
N PRO A 457 -14.31 3.85 -14.76
CA PRO A 457 -13.32 3.63 -15.82
C PRO A 457 -12.00 4.38 -15.57
N ALA A 458 -12.07 5.64 -15.11
CA ALA A 458 -10.89 6.44 -14.79
C ALA A 458 -10.10 5.87 -13.61
N ALA A 459 -10.79 5.39 -12.58
CA ALA A 459 -10.15 4.76 -11.43
C ALA A 459 -9.53 3.41 -11.81
N ARG A 460 -10.23 2.57 -12.59
CA ARG A 460 -9.70 1.31 -13.13
C ARG A 460 -8.43 1.52 -13.95
N GLN A 461 -8.39 2.56 -14.77
CA GLN A 461 -7.20 2.87 -15.59
C GLN A 461 -5.96 3.20 -14.74
N LEU A 462 -6.14 4.00 -13.67
CA LEU A 462 -5.01 4.51 -12.86
C LEU A 462 -4.67 3.64 -11.65
N LEU A 463 -5.65 2.96 -11.07
CA LEU A 463 -5.54 2.28 -9.78
C LEU A 463 -5.62 0.76 -9.90
N HIS A 464 -5.86 0.20 -11.10
CA HIS A 464 -5.87 -1.24 -11.32
C HIS A 464 -4.77 -1.68 -12.29
N THR A 465 -4.45 -2.97 -12.23
CA THR A 465 -3.44 -3.67 -13.02
C THR A 465 -3.92 -5.08 -13.32
N THR A 466 -3.19 -5.75 -14.21
CA THR A 466 -3.35 -7.18 -14.50
C THR A 466 -2.10 -7.94 -14.11
N PHE A 467 -2.25 -9.23 -13.80
CA PHE A 467 -1.13 -10.13 -13.52
C PHE A 467 -1.01 -11.17 -14.64
N ARG A 468 0.22 -11.63 -14.88
CA ARG A 468 0.50 -12.66 -15.89
C ARG A 468 1.52 -13.65 -15.36
N GLU A 469 1.48 -14.86 -15.90
CA GLU A 469 2.54 -15.83 -15.65
C GLU A 469 3.87 -15.24 -16.11
N ARG A 470 4.89 -15.34 -15.25
CA ARG A 470 6.24 -14.85 -15.54
C ARG A 470 7.19 -16.04 -15.55
N GLU A 471 8.05 -16.11 -16.55
CA GLU A 471 9.03 -17.18 -16.65
C GLU A 471 9.93 -17.24 -15.40
N LYS A 472 10.31 -18.45 -15.01
CA LYS A 472 11.28 -18.70 -13.93
C LYS A 472 12.70 -18.45 -14.43
N THR A 473 12.97 -17.31 -15.03
CA THR A 473 14.28 -17.10 -15.68
C THR A 473 15.23 -16.47 -14.70
N VAL A 474 15.98 -17.32 -14.00
CA VAL A 474 17.41 -17.10 -13.78
C VAL A 474 18.10 -18.45 -13.95
N THR A 475 18.59 -18.74 -15.15
CA THR A 475 19.67 -19.72 -15.31
C THR A 475 20.94 -19.15 -14.70
N ALA A 476 21.79 -20.00 -14.13
CA ALA A 476 23.09 -19.57 -13.58
C ALA A 476 23.93 -18.74 -14.58
N ALA A 477 23.74 -18.98 -15.89
CA ALA A 477 24.34 -18.22 -16.98
C ALA A 477 23.94 -16.73 -17.03
N THR A 478 22.75 -16.37 -16.55
CA THR A 478 22.25 -14.97 -16.56
C THR A 478 22.82 -14.17 -15.39
N VAL A 479 23.14 -14.83 -14.27
CA VAL A 479 23.77 -14.22 -13.08
C VAL A 479 25.24 -13.92 -13.33
N ALA A 480 25.92 -14.72 -14.16
CA ALA A 480 27.33 -14.52 -14.47
C ALA A 480 27.63 -13.27 -15.33
N ASN A 481 26.60 -12.65 -15.92
CA ASN A 481 26.72 -11.47 -16.78
C ASN A 481 26.27 -10.15 -16.11
N TRP A 482 25.92 -10.18 -14.83
CA TRP A 482 25.64 -9.01 -13.99
C TRP A 482 26.68 -8.95 -12.88
#